data_AF-A0A7C7EAG2-F1
#
_entry.id   AF-A0A7C7EAG2-F1
#
_cell.length_a   1.000
_cell.length_b   1.000
_cell.length_c   1.000
_cell.angle_alpha   90.00
_cell.angle_beta   90.00
_cell.angle_gamma   90.00
#
_symmetry.space_group_name_H-M   'P 1'
#
loop_
_entity.id
_entity.type
_entity.pdbx_description
1 polymer ?
#
loop_
_entity_poly.entity_id
_entity_poly.type
_entity_poly.pdbx_seq_one_letter_code
_entity_poly.pdbx_strand_id
1 'polypeptide(L)' 'YDDDEIYITVIVNTSKYGDEWDDVKDTAASDDWLYDIMEYAHSEYKDYIISGHVENSSGKTQATFSCTSSGRMKINWK' A
#
# COMPACT_ATOMS: atom_id res chain seq x y z
N TYR A 1 -17.66 15.18 12.39
CA TYR A 1 -17.80 13.78 12.00
C TYR A 1 -16.41 13.36 11.62
N ASP A 2 -15.80 12.45 12.37
CA ASP A 2 -14.56 11.81 11.94
C ASP A 2 -14.93 10.89 10.79
N ASP A 3 -14.22 11.00 9.67
CA ASP A 3 -14.39 10.11 8.53
C ASP A 3 -14.01 8.69 8.99
N ASP A 4 -14.79 7.68 8.64
CA ASP A 4 -14.47 6.30 9.00
C ASP A 4 -13.19 5.85 8.27
N GLU A 5 -12.34 5.06 8.93
CA GLU A 5 -11.01 4.69 8.43
C GLU A 5 -10.84 3.18 8.25
N ILE A 6 -10.15 2.78 7.17
CA ILE A 6 -9.70 1.41 6.91
C ILE A 6 -8.18 1.39 6.88
N TYR A 7 -7.60 0.44 7.61
CA TYR A 7 -6.16 0.18 7.61
C TYR A 7 -5.85 -1.19 6.99
N ILE A 8 -4.99 -1.21 5.97
CA ILE A 8 -4.59 -2.42 5.23
C ILE A 8 -3.12 -2.74 5.51
N THR A 9 -2.84 -3.98 5.92
CA THR A 9 -1.47 -4.50 6.00
C THR A 9 -1.23 -5.49 4.88
N VAL A 10 -0.20 -5.24 4.06
CA VAL A 10 0.25 -6.14 2.99
C VAL A 10 1.58 -6.77 3.39
N ILE A 11 1.60 -8.09 3.51
CA ILE A 11 2.81 -8.83 3.91
C ILE A 11 3.39 -9.54 2.68
N VAL A 12 4.62 -9.17 2.31
CA VAL A 12 5.35 -9.83 1.22
C VAL A 12 6.45 -10.72 1.79
N ASN A 13 6.46 -11.98 1.36
CA ASN A 13 7.50 -12.92 1.74
C ASN A 13 8.76 -12.73 0.88
N THR A 14 9.71 -11.95 1.38
CA THR A 14 10.98 -11.65 0.71
C THR A 14 12.12 -12.57 1.14
N SER A 15 11.85 -13.64 1.90
CA SER A 15 12.88 -14.51 2.49
C SER A 15 13.83 -15.15 1.48
N LYS A 16 13.40 -15.28 0.22
CA LYS A 16 14.19 -15.85 -0.88
C LYS A 16 14.88 -14.82 -1.78
N TYR A 17 14.50 -13.55 -1.66
CA TYR A 17 14.82 -12.47 -2.61
C TYR A 17 15.18 -11.18 -1.88
N GLY A 18 16.00 -11.31 -0.82
CA GLY A 18 16.24 -10.26 0.18
C GLY A 18 16.55 -8.89 -0.42
N ASP A 19 17.61 -8.82 -1.24
CA ASP A 19 18.08 -7.55 -1.81
C ASP A 19 17.36 -7.20 -3.13
N GLU A 20 16.92 -8.19 -3.91
CA GLU A 20 16.14 -7.97 -5.14
C GLU A 20 14.81 -7.26 -4.87
N TRP A 21 14.28 -7.38 -3.65
CA TRP A 21 13.08 -6.66 -3.23
C TRP A 21 13.32 -5.15 -3.06
N ASP A 22 14.55 -4.73 -2.77
CA ASP A 22 14.87 -3.30 -2.66
C ASP A 22 14.78 -2.59 -4.02
N ASP A 23 14.95 -3.32 -5.13
CA ASP A 23 14.83 -2.81 -6.50
C ASP A 23 13.36 -2.70 -6.94
N VAL A 24 12.44 -3.43 -6.30
CA VAL A 24 11.01 -3.44 -6.69
C VAL A 24 10.40 -2.05 -6.60
N LYS A 25 10.80 -1.25 -5.59
CA LYS A 25 10.32 0.12 -5.40
C LYS A 25 10.63 1.06 -6.58
N ASP A 26 11.62 0.72 -7.39
CA ASP A 26 12.04 1.51 -8.54
C ASP A 26 11.29 1.11 -9.81
N THR A 27 10.37 0.14 -9.72
CA THR A 27 9.56 -0.33 -10.85
C THR A 27 8.20 0.34 -10.89
N ALA A 28 7.71 0.68 -12.08
CA ALA A 28 6.32 1.16 -12.23
C ALA A 28 5.30 0.10 -11.79
N ALA A 29 5.62 -1.18 -11.98
CA ALA A 29 4.74 -2.28 -11.61
C ALA A 29 4.43 -2.34 -10.10
N SER A 30 5.34 -1.88 -9.24
CA SER A 30 5.09 -1.85 -7.80
C SER A 30 4.12 -0.74 -7.41
N ASP A 31 4.19 0.41 -8.09
CA ASP A 31 3.23 1.50 -7.89
C ASP A 31 1.84 1.10 -8.39
N ASP A 32 1.76 0.55 -9.61
CA ASP A 32 0.51 0.09 -10.22
C ASP A 32 -0.20 -0.93 -9.31
N TRP A 33 0.54 -1.91 -8.77
CA TRP A 33 -0.02 -2.91 -7.86
C TRP A 33 -0.60 -2.30 -6.57
N LEU A 34 0.03 -1.26 -6.01
CA LEU A 34 -0.49 -0.58 -4.83
C LEU A 34 -1.68 0.33 -5.17
N TYR A 35 -1.70 0.94 -6.36
CA TYR A 35 -2.87 1.65 -6.86
C TYR A 35 -4.06 0.71 -7.03
N ASP A 36 -3.88 -0.47 -7.62
CA ASP A 36 -4.95 -1.47 -7.78
C ASP A 36 -5.59 -1.85 -6.43
N ILE A 37 -4.77 -2.04 -5.38
CA ILE A 37 -5.26 -2.33 -4.03
C ILE A 37 -6.09 -1.16 -3.48
N MET A 38 -5.59 0.07 -3.62
CA MET A 38 -6.28 1.27 -3.14
C MET A 38 -7.57 1.53 -3.93
N GLU A 39 -7.56 1.33 -5.25
CA GLU A 39 -8.72 1.47 -6.13
C GLU A 39 -9.81 0.47 -5.76
N TYR A 40 -9.44 -0.81 -5.58
CA TYR A 40 -10.38 -1.83 -5.16
C TYR A 40 -11.00 -1.48 -3.80
N ALA A 41 -10.17 -1.15 -2.80
CA ALA A 41 -10.65 -0.77 -1.48
C ALA A 41 -11.55 0.47 -1.52
N HIS A 42 -11.19 1.51 -2.28
CA HIS A 42 -12.02 2.72 -2.42
C HIS A 42 -13.35 2.38 -3.08
N SER A 43 -13.35 1.53 -4.11
CA SER A 43 -14.57 1.16 -4.82
C SER A 43 -15.61 0.46 -3.92
N GLU A 44 -15.15 -0.35 -2.97
CA GLU A 44 -15.97 -1.04 -1.97
C GLU A 44 -16.35 -0.14 -0.79
N TYR A 45 -15.49 0.82 -0.42
CA TYR A 45 -15.61 1.65 0.78
C TYR A 45 -15.46 3.15 0.47
N LYS A 46 -16.31 3.66 -0.44
CA LYS A 46 -16.15 5.00 -1.04
C LYS A 46 -16.06 6.18 -0.08
N ASP A 47 -16.69 6.07 1.09
CA ASP A 47 -16.73 7.15 2.08
C ASP A 47 -15.61 7.04 3.13
N TYR A 48 -14.79 6.00 3.07
CA TYR A 48 -13.73 5.74 4.03
C TYR A 48 -12.40 6.35 3.59
N ILE A 49 -11.59 6.77 4.55
CA ILE A 49 -10.17 7.00 4.33
C ILE A 49 -9.46 5.65 4.39
N ILE A 50 -8.73 5.31 3.33
CA ILE A 50 -7.95 4.07 3.28
C ILE A 50 -6.50 4.44 3.53
N SER A 51 -5.84 3.69 4.40
CA SER A 51 -4.40 3.77 4.61
C SER A 51 -3.82 2.38 4.78
N GLY A 52 -2.51 2.27 4.69
CA GLY A 52 -1.86 1.00 4.90
C GLY A 52 -0.37 1.01 4.69
N HIS A 53 0.23 -0.16 4.88
CA HIS A 53 1.65 -0.36 4.67
C HIS A 53 1.95 -1.73 4.08
N VAL A 54 3.10 -1.80 3.40
CA VAL A 54 3.72 -3.03 2.95
C VAL A 54 4.84 -3.38 3.92
N GLU A 55 4.92 -4.62 4.38
CA GLU A 55 6.05 -5.13 5.17
C GLU A 55 6.66 -6.37 4.53
N ASN A 56 7.95 -6.54 4.72
CA ASN A 56 8.71 -7.69 4.21
C ASN A 56 8.74 -8.83 5.24
N SER A 57 9.43 -9.93 4.93
CA SER A 57 9.48 -11.11 5.82
C SER A 57 10.19 -10.87 7.16
N SER A 58 10.90 -9.75 7.34
CA SER A 58 11.50 -9.36 8.62
C SER A 58 10.62 -8.36 9.41
N GLY A 59 9.42 -8.05 8.93
CA GLY A 59 8.53 -7.05 9.53
C GLY A 59 8.97 -5.61 9.28
N LYS A 60 9.92 -5.37 8.36
CA LYS A 60 10.36 -4.02 7.98
C LYS A 60 9.35 -3.43 7.00
N THR A 61 8.80 -2.27 7.32
CA THR A 61 7.95 -1.49 6.41
C THR A 61 8.72 -1.06 5.16
N GLN A 62 8.18 -1.38 3.99
CA GLN A 62 8.73 -1.08 2.66
C GLN A 62 8.05 0.14 2.03
N ALA A 63 6.75 0.30 2.26
CA ALA A 63 5.97 1.42 1.76
C ALA A 63 4.80 1.73 2.69
N THR A 64 4.34 2.98 2.66
CA THR A 64 3.01 3.35 3.16
C THR A 64 2.18 3.92 2.02
N PHE A 65 0.88 3.71 2.07
CA PHE A 65 -0.05 4.23 1.08
C PHE A 65 -1.31 4.79 1.74
N SER A 66 -1.99 5.67 1.02
CA SER A 66 -3.26 6.24 1.47
C SER A 66 -4.14 6.66 0.30
N CYS A 67 -5.45 6.48 0.44
CA CYS A 67 -6.48 7.01 -0.43
C CYS A 67 -7.48 7.83 0.41
N THR A 68 -7.69 9.09 0.05
CA THR A 68 -8.72 9.92 0.70
C THR A 68 -10.11 9.50 0.26
N SER A 69 -11.14 9.88 1.01
CA SER A 69 -12.55 9.67 0.62
C SER A 69 -12.87 10.25 -0.77
N SER A 70 -12.21 11.33 -1.17
CA SER A 70 -12.30 11.91 -2.53
C SER A 70 -11.58 11.12 -3.64
N GLY A 71 -10.92 10.00 -3.32
CA GLY A 71 -10.21 9.14 -4.27
C GLY A 71 -8.77 9.56 -4.55
N ARG A 72 -8.18 10.48 -3.79
CA ARG A 72 -6.79 10.90 -4.00
C ARG A 72 -5.84 9.89 -3.37
N MET A 73 -5.06 9.23 -4.22
CA MET A 73 -4.10 8.20 -3.81
C MET A 73 -2.68 8.75 -3.67
N LYS A 74 -1.91 8.16 -2.76
CA LYS A 74 -0.49 8.46 -2.54
C LYS A 74 0.25 7.22 -2.05
N ILE A 75 1.43 6.99 -2.60
CA ILE A 75 2.38 5.95 -2.16
C ILE A 75 3.65 6.66 -1.65
N ASN A 76 4.26 6.13 -0.59
CA ASN A 76 5.56 6.54 -0.10
C ASN A 76 6.42 5.30 0.18
N TRP A 77 7.32 4.98 -0.73
CA TRP A 77 8.36 3.96 -0.54
C TRP A 77 9.41 4.39 0.50
N LYS A 78 10.07 3.42 1.14
CA LYS A 78 11.07 3.59 2.20
C LYS A 78 12.47 3.17 1.78
#